data_AF-A0A955PLJ2-F1
#
_entry.id   AF-A0A955PLJ2-F1
#
_cell.length_a   1.000
_cell.length_b   1.000
_cell.length_c   1.000
_cell.angle_alpha   90.00
_cell.angle_beta   90.00
_cell.angle_gamma   90.00
#
_symmetry.space_group_name_H-M   'P 1'
#
loop_
_entity.id
_entity.type
_entity.pdbx_description
1 polymer ?
#
loop_
_entity_poly.entity_id
_entity_poly.type
_entity_poly.pdbx_seq_one_letter_code
_entity_poly.pdbx_strand_id
1 'polypeptide(L)'
;MRNIIEIKQALDSFDRQERDAAVRELVEAREAGEWTPNPVNDWMNLHGHTFHSYNSQGWSPSRLVVEAVEAGLEIVGSVDFDVLDAMDEVFSASDLLGIKGVVGLESRVFIPEYADRELNSPGEPGIAYFMATGCFRLPPEGGRGEEVLRTLKELAQNRNREMVKRI
;
A
#
# COMPACT_ATOMS: atom_id res chain seq x y z
N MET A 1 28.22 3.82 4.28
CA MET A 1 26.89 3.22 4.05
C MET A 1 26.12 3.29 5.35
N ARG A 2 24.80 3.46 5.26
CA ARG A 2 23.92 3.35 6.42
C ARG A 2 23.97 1.93 6.97
N ASN A 3 23.79 1.76 8.28
CA ASN A 3 23.53 0.43 8.82
C ASN A 3 22.08 0.00 8.52
N ILE A 4 21.73 -1.28 8.70
CA ILE A 4 20.39 -1.80 8.36
C ILE A 4 19.25 -1.02 9.04
N ILE A 5 19.42 -0.58 10.28
CA ILE A 5 18.39 0.17 11.01
C ILE A 5 18.15 1.52 10.33
N GLU A 6 19.23 2.23 9.99
CA GLU A 6 19.17 3.52 9.30
C GLU A 6 18.58 3.39 7.89
N ILE A 7 18.90 2.32 7.16
CA ILE A 7 18.31 2.04 5.85
C ILE A 7 16.80 1.82 6.01
N LYS A 8 16.39 1.00 6.98
CA LYS A 8 14.98 0.70 7.23
C LYS A 8 14.17 1.92 7.66
N GLN A 9 14.76 2.84 8.44
CA GLN A 9 14.11 4.11 8.79
C GLN A 9 13.88 4.99 7.58
N ALA A 10 14.82 5.03 6.64
CA ALA A 10 14.70 5.85 5.45
C ALA A 10 13.66 5.35 4.44
N LEU A 11 13.26 4.08 4.53
CA LEU A 11 12.14 3.55 3.76
C LEU A 11 10.82 4.28 4.08
N ASP A 12 10.69 4.94 5.22
CA ASP A 12 9.49 5.72 5.57
C ASP A 12 9.65 7.23 5.32
N SER A 13 10.73 7.65 4.65
CA SER A 13 10.88 9.04 4.21
C SER A 13 9.73 9.46 3.29
N PHE A 14 9.28 10.71 3.38
CA PHE A 14 8.32 11.26 2.42
C PHE A 14 8.96 11.51 1.05
N ASP A 15 10.29 11.59 0.96
CA ASP A 15 11.00 11.68 -0.32
C ASP A 15 11.11 10.30 -0.98
N ARG A 16 10.52 10.16 -2.17
CA ARG A 16 10.56 8.93 -2.95
C ARG A 16 11.99 8.52 -3.31
N GLN A 17 12.87 9.46 -3.60
CA GLN A 17 14.25 9.16 -3.98
C GLN A 17 15.04 8.55 -2.83
N GLU A 18 14.80 9.02 -1.60
CA GLU A 18 15.41 8.45 -0.40
C GLU A 18 14.93 7.01 -0.15
N ARG A 19 13.63 6.75 -0.37
CA ARG A 19 13.06 5.40 -0.27
C ARG A 19 13.65 4.45 -1.32
N ASP A 20 13.70 4.87 -2.58
CA ASP A 20 14.28 4.07 -3.67
C ASP A 20 15.76 3.76 -3.43
N ALA A 21 16.53 4.74 -2.92
CA ALA A 21 17.92 4.54 -2.53
C ALA A 21 18.05 3.53 -1.36
N ALA A 22 17.16 3.62 -0.37
CA ALA A 22 17.14 2.68 0.75
C ALA A 22 16.84 1.24 0.32
N VAL A 23 15.93 1.03 -0.64
CA VAL A 23 15.68 -0.32 -1.20
C VAL A 23 16.94 -0.86 -1.89
N ARG A 24 17.65 -0.04 -2.67
CA ARG A 24 18.90 -0.46 -3.33
C ARG A 24 20.00 -0.79 -2.32
N GLU A 25 20.14 0.02 -1.27
CA GLU A 25 21.09 -0.25 -0.18
C GLU A 25 20.77 -1.58 0.54
N LEU A 26 19.49 -1.95 0.69
CA LEU A 26 19.13 -3.28 1.22
C LEU A 26 19.49 -4.41 0.26
N VAL A 27 19.33 -4.22 -1.05
CA VAL A 27 19.76 -5.21 -2.05
C VAL A 27 21.27 -5.42 -1.95
N GLU A 28 22.06 -4.34 -1.91
CA GLU A 28 23.52 -4.42 -1.76
C GLU A 28 23.92 -5.10 -0.43
N ALA A 29 23.25 -4.74 0.67
CA ALA A 29 23.47 -5.38 1.98
C ALA A 29 23.11 -6.87 1.97
N ARG A 30 22.10 -7.29 1.19
CA ARG A 30 21.75 -8.70 1.00
C ARG A 30 22.86 -9.45 0.27
N GLU A 31 23.39 -8.87 -0.80
CA GLU A 31 24.48 -9.45 -1.59
C GLU A 31 25.79 -9.56 -0.78
N ALA A 32 26.04 -8.58 0.09
CA ALA A 32 27.18 -8.58 1.01
C ALA A 32 27.00 -9.52 2.22
N GLY A 33 25.80 -10.09 2.42
CA GLY A 33 25.49 -10.93 3.58
C GLY A 33 25.25 -10.17 4.89
N GLU A 34 25.08 -8.85 4.82
CA GLU A 34 24.83 -7.96 5.96
C GLU A 34 23.35 -7.90 6.37
N TRP A 35 22.45 -8.17 5.42
CA TRP A 35 21.01 -8.34 5.65
C TRP A 35 20.55 -9.70 5.15
N THR A 36 20.06 -10.54 6.06
CA THR A 36 19.59 -11.89 5.75
C THR A 36 18.11 -12.02 6.14
N PRO A 37 17.17 -11.79 5.21
CA PRO A 37 15.74 -12.02 5.43
C PRO A 37 15.43 -13.47 5.78
N ASN A 38 14.25 -13.73 6.36
CA ASN A 38 13.80 -15.10 6.55
C ASN A 38 13.63 -15.83 5.20
N PRO A 39 13.85 -17.16 5.16
CA PRO A 39 13.55 -17.95 3.97
C PRO A 39 12.09 -17.79 3.55
N VAL A 40 11.85 -17.79 2.24
CA VAL A 40 10.49 -17.73 1.68
C VAL A 40 9.69 -18.95 2.17
N ASN A 41 8.51 -18.67 2.71
CA ASN A 41 7.50 -19.65 3.12
C ASN A 41 6.26 -19.54 2.22
N ASP A 42 5.20 -20.28 2.54
CA ASP A 42 3.95 -20.35 1.77
C ASP A 42 2.88 -19.33 2.23
N TRP A 43 3.25 -18.37 3.09
CA TRP A 43 2.33 -17.34 3.57
C TRP A 43 2.27 -16.18 2.59
N MET A 44 1.07 -15.63 2.46
CA MET A 44 0.79 -14.43 1.69
C MET A 44 0.06 -13.43 2.58
N ASN A 45 0.37 -12.14 2.37
CA ASN A 45 -0.46 -11.06 2.89
C ASN A 45 -0.88 -10.18 1.71
N LEU A 46 -2.13 -10.32 1.28
CA LEU A 46 -2.65 -9.62 0.12
C LEU A 46 -3.43 -8.33 0.46
N HIS A 47 -3.49 -7.96 1.73
CA HIS A 47 -4.25 -6.79 2.22
C HIS A 47 -3.41 -5.99 3.22
N GLY A 48 -2.37 -5.33 2.71
CA GLY A 48 -1.60 -4.33 3.44
C GLY A 48 -1.93 -2.91 3.00
N HIS A 49 -2.16 -2.01 3.94
CA HIS A 49 -2.26 -0.57 3.64
C HIS A 49 -0.88 0.08 3.69
N THR A 50 -0.71 1.20 2.99
CA THR A 50 0.46 2.08 3.07
C THR A 50 0.07 3.45 3.64
N PHE A 51 1.04 4.34 3.76
CA PHE A 51 0.83 5.74 4.13
C PHE A 51 -0.03 6.55 3.13
N HIS A 52 -0.36 6.00 1.96
CA HIS A 52 -1.29 6.60 1.02
C HIS A 52 -2.75 6.45 1.48
N SER A 53 -2.98 5.57 2.46
CA SER A 53 -4.25 5.48 3.19
C SER A 53 -4.03 5.39 4.71
N TYR A 54 -4.24 4.22 5.32
CA TYR A 54 -4.16 4.00 6.76
C TYR A 54 -3.30 2.78 7.07
N ASN A 55 -2.02 3.00 7.32
CA ASN A 55 -1.15 2.00 7.92
C ASN A 55 -0.87 2.37 9.39
N SER A 56 -1.08 1.42 10.32
CA SER A 56 -0.93 1.66 11.76
C SER A 56 0.49 2.02 12.19
N GLN A 57 1.49 1.65 11.40
CA GLN A 57 2.90 1.95 11.61
C GLN A 57 3.42 3.07 10.69
N GLY A 58 2.54 3.67 9.88
CA GLY A 58 2.91 4.72 8.93
C GLY A 58 3.80 4.25 7.77
N TRP A 59 3.80 2.95 7.46
CA TRP A 59 4.70 2.40 6.46
C TRP A 59 4.45 2.93 5.05
N SER A 60 5.53 3.29 4.37
CA SER A 60 5.51 3.53 2.92
C SER A 60 5.26 2.25 2.12
N PRO A 61 4.99 2.35 0.81
CA PRO A 61 4.94 1.18 -0.07
C PRO A 61 6.24 0.37 -0.08
N SER A 62 7.40 1.02 -0.13
CA SER A 62 8.70 0.32 -0.08
C SER A 62 8.90 -0.40 1.25
N ARG A 63 8.51 0.22 2.36
CA ARG A 63 8.60 -0.37 3.70
C ARG A 63 7.74 -1.61 3.82
N LEU A 64 6.50 -1.57 3.31
CA LEU A 64 5.59 -2.71 3.27
C LEU A 64 6.23 -3.91 2.55
N VAL A 65 6.83 -3.69 1.39
CA VAL A 65 7.49 -4.75 0.62
C VAL A 65 8.71 -5.31 1.38
N VAL A 66 9.54 -4.44 1.96
CA VAL A 66 10.72 -4.88 2.73
C VAL A 66 10.32 -5.73 3.94
N GLU A 67 9.29 -5.33 4.69
CA GLU A 67 8.80 -6.10 5.85
C GLU A 67 8.23 -7.47 5.41
N ALA A 68 7.57 -7.54 4.24
CA ALA A 68 7.14 -8.80 3.68
C ALA A 68 8.31 -9.73 3.32
N VAL A 69 9.39 -9.17 2.76
CA VAL A 69 10.61 -9.93 2.48
C VAL A 69 11.28 -10.41 3.76
N GLU A 70 11.39 -9.55 4.78
CA GLU A 70 11.93 -9.94 6.08
C GLU A 70 11.13 -11.05 6.75
N ALA A 71 9.81 -11.03 6.63
CA ALA A 71 8.92 -12.07 7.12
C ALA A 71 8.96 -13.36 6.29
N GLY A 72 9.63 -13.35 5.12
CA GLY A 72 9.71 -14.50 4.23
C GLY A 72 8.39 -14.79 3.49
N LEU A 73 7.54 -13.79 3.24
CA LEU A 73 6.28 -14.00 2.52
C LEU A 73 6.51 -14.35 1.05
N GLU A 74 5.65 -15.20 0.49
CA GLU A 74 5.67 -15.51 -0.95
C GLU A 74 5.10 -14.35 -1.79
N ILE A 75 4.04 -13.71 -1.27
CA ILE A 75 3.31 -12.65 -1.97
C ILE A 75 2.95 -11.53 -0.98
N VAL A 76 3.19 -10.29 -1.41
CA VAL A 76 2.78 -9.07 -0.71
C VAL A 76 1.75 -8.30 -1.53
N GLY A 77 0.69 -7.83 -0.87
CA GLY A 77 -0.37 -7.04 -1.47
C GLY A 77 -0.52 -5.67 -0.81
N SER A 78 -0.62 -4.63 -1.63
CA SER A 78 -1.05 -3.30 -1.20
C SER A 78 -2.52 -3.07 -1.59
N VAL A 79 -3.32 -2.59 -0.65
CA VAL A 79 -4.73 -2.25 -0.84
C VAL A 79 -5.04 -0.93 -0.15
N ASP A 80 -4.67 0.19 -0.77
CA ASP A 80 -4.94 1.51 -0.19
C ASP A 80 -6.39 1.96 -0.41
N PHE A 81 -6.91 2.75 0.54
CA PHE A 81 -8.25 3.32 0.39
C PHE A 81 -8.32 4.33 -0.75
N ASP A 82 -9.25 4.12 -1.68
CA ASP A 82 -9.65 5.08 -2.70
C ASP A 82 -8.55 5.50 -3.71
N VAL A 83 -7.34 4.94 -3.62
CA VAL A 83 -6.18 5.33 -4.43
C VAL A 83 -5.36 4.13 -4.89
N LEU A 84 -4.56 4.35 -5.94
CA LEU A 84 -3.55 3.42 -6.45
C LEU A 84 -2.14 4.04 -6.41
N ASP A 85 -1.93 5.09 -5.62
CA ASP A 85 -0.68 5.84 -5.54
C ASP A 85 0.53 4.98 -5.13
N ALA A 86 0.32 3.88 -4.41
CA ALA A 86 1.37 2.94 -4.03
C ALA A 86 1.88 2.09 -5.20
N MET A 87 1.15 2.00 -6.32
CA MET A 87 1.32 0.96 -7.34
C MET A 87 2.75 0.87 -7.87
N ASP A 88 3.26 1.98 -8.41
CA ASP A 88 4.58 2.02 -9.05
C ASP A 88 5.70 1.74 -8.05
N GLU A 89 5.51 2.13 -6.79
CA GLU A 89 6.50 1.89 -5.73
C GLU A 89 6.50 0.44 -5.26
N VAL A 90 5.33 -0.16 -5.04
CA VAL A 90 5.21 -1.58 -4.66
C VAL A 90 5.84 -2.45 -5.73
N PHE A 91 5.53 -2.24 -7.02
CA PHE A 91 6.10 -3.04 -8.08
C PHE A 91 7.60 -2.84 -8.22
N SER A 92 8.08 -1.59 -8.19
CA SER A 92 9.53 -1.32 -8.27
C SER A 92 10.31 -1.96 -7.11
N ALA A 93 9.81 -1.88 -5.87
CA ALA A 93 10.46 -2.50 -4.72
C ALA A 93 10.36 -4.03 -4.76
N SER A 94 9.22 -4.56 -5.21
CA SER A 94 8.99 -6.01 -5.34
C SER A 94 9.94 -6.63 -6.36
N ASP A 95 10.11 -5.98 -7.51
CA ASP A 95 11.03 -6.40 -8.57
C ASP A 95 12.48 -6.40 -8.08
N LEU A 96 12.90 -5.35 -7.37
CA LEU A 96 14.26 -5.23 -6.83
C LEU A 96 14.58 -6.28 -5.77
N LEU A 97 13.60 -6.62 -4.92
CA LEU A 97 13.80 -7.54 -3.80
C LEU A 97 13.44 -9.01 -4.12
N GLY A 98 12.84 -9.24 -5.29
CA GLY A 98 12.49 -10.57 -5.79
C GLY A 98 11.28 -11.20 -5.08
N ILE A 99 10.27 -10.39 -4.73
CA ILE A 99 8.99 -10.85 -4.16
C ILE A 99 7.83 -10.59 -5.14
N LYS A 100 6.80 -11.43 -5.12
CA LYS A 100 5.60 -11.23 -5.94
C LYS A 100 4.74 -10.11 -5.32
N GLY A 101 4.58 -9.00 -6.03
CA GLY A 101 3.73 -7.88 -5.62
C GLY A 101 2.33 -7.95 -6.24
N VAL A 102 1.31 -7.63 -5.46
CA VAL A 102 -0.07 -7.40 -5.92
C VAL A 102 -0.50 -6.01 -5.45
N VAL A 103 -1.19 -5.27 -6.31
CA VAL A 103 -1.75 -3.97 -5.95
C VAL A 103 -3.26 -4.00 -6.19
N GLY A 104 -3.98 -3.41 -5.27
CA GLY A 104 -5.41 -3.22 -5.29
C GLY A 104 -5.79 -1.91 -4.62
N LEU A 105 -7.08 -1.68 -4.52
CA LEU A 105 -7.66 -0.59 -3.74
C LEU A 105 -8.90 -1.09 -3.02
N GLU A 106 -9.20 -0.46 -1.90
CA GLU A 106 -10.44 -0.67 -1.17
C GLU A 106 -11.23 0.64 -1.17
N SER A 107 -12.52 0.57 -1.47
CA SER A 107 -13.39 1.75 -1.44
C SER A 107 -14.68 1.43 -0.72
N ARG A 108 -15.36 2.48 -0.26
CA ARG A 108 -16.64 2.36 0.41
C ARG A 108 -17.77 2.50 -0.60
N VAL A 109 -18.64 1.52 -0.66
CA VAL A 109 -19.84 1.52 -1.52
C VAL A 109 -21.10 1.46 -0.68
N PHE A 110 -22.14 2.17 -1.09
CA PHE A 110 -23.46 2.05 -0.51
C PHE A 110 -24.29 1.01 -1.28
N ILE A 111 -24.89 0.05 -0.57
CA ILE A 111 -25.73 -1.00 -1.12
C ILE A 111 -27.17 -0.79 -0.65
N PRO A 112 -28.06 -0.22 -1.49
CA PRO A 112 -29.42 0.16 -1.10
C PRO A 112 -30.25 -0.97 -0.50
N GLU A 113 -30.05 -2.19 -0.98
CA GLU A 113 -30.75 -3.40 -0.52
C GLU A 113 -30.43 -3.76 0.95
N TYR A 114 -29.36 -3.20 1.49
CA TYR A 114 -28.90 -3.40 2.86
C TYR A 114 -28.83 -2.10 3.66
N ALA A 115 -29.60 -1.07 3.27
CA ALA A 115 -29.57 0.26 3.88
C ALA A 115 -29.80 0.27 5.41
N ASP A 116 -30.48 -0.75 5.94
CA ASP A 116 -30.80 -0.93 7.35
C ASP A 116 -29.89 -1.96 8.07
N ARG A 117 -28.86 -2.47 7.38
CA ARG A 117 -27.96 -3.51 7.92
C ARG A 117 -26.52 -3.04 7.96
N GLU A 118 -25.85 -3.33 9.07
CA GLU A 118 -24.40 -3.25 9.15
C GLU A 118 -23.79 -4.41 8.34
N LEU A 119 -22.84 -4.09 7.47
CA LEU A 119 -22.11 -5.06 6.65
C LEU A 119 -20.69 -5.26 7.21
N ASN A 120 -19.66 -4.91 6.44
CA ASN A 120 -18.27 -4.94 6.88
C ASN A 120 -17.72 -3.55 7.25
N SER A 121 -18.54 -2.49 7.22
CA SER A 121 -18.21 -1.18 7.77
C SER A 121 -18.89 -0.95 9.13
N PRO A 122 -18.15 -1.02 10.26
CA PRO A 122 -18.74 -0.90 11.59
C PRO A 122 -19.44 0.44 11.82
N GLY A 123 -20.69 0.40 12.32
CA GLY A 123 -21.47 1.59 12.62
C GLY A 123 -22.02 2.34 11.39
N GLU A 124 -21.89 1.78 10.19
CA GLU A 124 -22.34 2.40 8.94
C GLU A 124 -23.30 1.49 8.16
N PRO A 125 -24.62 1.50 8.48
CA PRO A 125 -25.61 0.70 7.76
C PRO A 125 -25.61 0.96 6.25
N GLY A 126 -25.70 -0.13 5.48
CA GLY A 126 -25.66 -0.11 4.02
C GLY A 126 -24.30 0.17 3.40
N ILE A 127 -23.26 0.45 4.18
CA ILE A 127 -21.90 0.67 3.66
C ILE A 127 -21.11 -0.63 3.68
N ALA A 128 -20.53 -0.97 2.53
CA ALA A 128 -19.56 -2.04 2.40
C ALA A 128 -18.20 -1.53 1.95
N TYR A 129 -17.13 -2.12 2.49
CA TYR A 129 -15.81 -2.07 1.87
C TYR A 129 -15.79 -3.02 0.67
N PHE A 130 -15.48 -2.46 -0.49
CA PHE A 130 -15.40 -3.13 -1.77
C PHE A 130 -13.96 -3.05 -2.28
N MET A 131 -13.35 -4.21 -2.51
CA MET A 131 -11.97 -4.32 -2.95
C MET A 131 -11.90 -4.62 -4.45
N ALA A 132 -11.01 -3.94 -5.15
CA ALA A 132 -10.47 -4.38 -6.43
C ALA A 132 -9.02 -4.84 -6.22
N THR A 133 -8.66 -6.01 -6.75
CA THR A 133 -7.31 -6.57 -6.68
C THR A 133 -6.80 -6.96 -8.06
N GLY A 134 -5.48 -7.06 -8.21
CA GLY A 134 -4.84 -7.33 -9.50
C GLY A 134 -4.74 -6.11 -10.41
N CYS A 135 -4.71 -4.91 -9.84
CA CYS A 135 -4.45 -3.68 -10.58
C CYS A 135 -2.97 -3.63 -10.97
N PHE A 136 -2.66 -3.90 -12.24
CA PHE A 136 -1.28 -3.93 -12.75
C PHE A 136 -0.90 -2.70 -13.57
N ARG A 137 -1.84 -1.76 -13.78
CA ARG A 137 -1.63 -0.48 -14.46
C ARG A 137 -2.72 0.50 -14.07
N LEU A 138 -2.40 1.79 -14.13
CA LEU A 138 -3.41 2.83 -14.01
C LEU A 138 -4.38 2.80 -15.21
N PRO A 139 -5.65 3.20 -15.00
CA PRO A 139 -6.59 3.36 -16.09
C PRO A 139 -6.09 4.43 -17.08
N PRO A 140 -6.49 4.35 -18.37
CA PRO A 140 -6.08 5.32 -19.38
C PRO A 140 -6.51 6.75 -19.02
N GLU A 141 -5.64 7.71 -19.33
CA GLU A 141 -5.93 9.15 -19.21
C GLU A 141 -7.19 9.52 -20.02
N GLY A 142 -8.04 10.35 -19.42
CA GLY A 142 -9.35 10.76 -19.94
C GLY A 142 -10.42 9.66 -19.90
N GLY A 143 -10.10 8.47 -19.40
CA GLY A 143 -11.03 7.35 -19.29
C GLY A 143 -11.90 7.44 -18.03
N ARG A 144 -13.06 6.78 -18.06
CA ARG A 144 -13.97 6.66 -16.90
C ARG A 144 -13.27 6.12 -15.65
N GLY A 145 -12.32 5.19 -15.79
CA GLY A 145 -11.58 4.63 -14.66
C GLY A 145 -10.71 5.66 -13.95
N GLU A 146 -10.03 6.52 -14.71
CA GLU A 146 -9.23 7.62 -14.16
C GLU A 146 -10.14 8.64 -13.46
N GLU A 147 -11.26 9.01 -14.08
CA GLU A 147 -12.24 9.91 -13.48
C GLU A 147 -12.77 9.38 -12.14
N VAL A 148 -13.08 8.08 -12.06
CA VAL A 148 -13.52 7.44 -10.82
C VAL A 148 -12.43 7.49 -9.76
N LEU A 149 -11.20 7.09 -10.07
CA LEU A 149 -10.08 7.13 -9.11
C LEU A 149 -9.80 8.55 -8.62
N ARG A 150 -9.79 9.53 -9.53
CA ARG A 150 -9.61 10.94 -9.19
C ARG A 150 -10.72 11.43 -8.25
N THR A 151 -11.97 11.08 -8.55
CA THR A 151 -13.12 11.46 -7.71
C THR A 151 -13.02 10.84 -6.31
N LEU A 152 -12.70 9.56 -6.21
CA LEU A 152 -12.52 8.86 -4.94
C LEU A 152 -11.41 9.51 -4.10
N LYS A 153 -10.26 9.78 -4.72
CA LYS A 153 -9.13 10.49 -4.09
C LYS A 153 -9.52 11.87 -3.58
N GLU A 154 -10.19 12.67 -4.40
CA GLU A 154 -10.66 14.01 -4.02
C GLU A 154 -11.62 13.95 -2.82
N LEU A 155 -12.58 13.02 -2.83
CA LEU A 155 -13.53 12.82 -1.73
C LEU A 155 -12.82 12.43 -0.43
N ALA A 156 -11.91 11.45 -0.48
CA ALA A 156 -11.15 11.00 0.69
C ALA A 156 -10.29 12.13 1.29
N GLN A 157 -9.58 12.87 0.44
CA GLN A 157 -8.74 13.98 0.89
C GLN A 157 -9.56 15.15 1.44
N ASN A 158 -10.71 15.48 0.82
CA ASN A 158 -11.62 16.50 1.33
C ASN A 158 -12.14 16.11 2.72
N ARG A 159 -12.57 14.86 2.90
CA ARG A 159 -13.00 14.35 4.20
C ARG A 159 -11.90 14.50 5.26
N ASN A 160 -10.65 14.13 4.92
CA ASN A 160 -9.53 14.23 5.86
C ASN A 160 -9.22 15.69 6.22
N ARG A 161 -9.23 16.61 5.25
CA ARG A 161 -9.05 18.05 5.51
C ARG A 161 -10.17 18.62 6.39
N GLU A 162 -11.42 18.24 6.14
CA GLU A 162 -12.55 18.68 6.97
C GLU A 162 -12.49 18.12 8.39
N MET A 163 -11.99 16.89 8.56
CA MET A 163 -11.79 16.29 9.88
C MET A 163 -10.70 17.04 10.66
N VAL A 164 -9.56 17.33 10.03
CA VAL A 164 -8.45 18.09 10.66
C VAL A 164 -8.89 19.47 11.13
N LYS A 165 -9.80 20.14 10.41
CA LYS A 165 -10.35 21.46 10.84
C LYS A 165 -11.16 21.39 12.14
N ARG A 166 -11.60 20.21 12.57
CA ARG A 166 -12.46 20.00 13.75
C ARG A 166 -11.70 19.47 14.97
N ILE A 167 -10.40 19.20 14.81
CA ILE A 167 -9.47 18.74 15.85
C ILE A 167 -8.59 19.92 16.24
#